data_AF-A0AAV9H5B3-F1
#
_entry.id   AF-A0AAV9H5B3-F1
#
_cell.length_a   1.000
_cell.length_b   1.000
_cell.length_c   1.000
_cell.angle_alpha   90.00
_cell.angle_beta   90.00
_cell.angle_gamma   90.00
#
_symmetry.space_group_name_H-M   'P 1'
#
loop_
_entity.id
_entity.type
_entity.pdbx_description
1 polymer ?
#
loop_
_entity_poly.entity_id
_entity_poly.type
_entity_poly.pdbx_seq_one_letter_code
_entity_poly.pdbx_strand_id
1 'polypeptide(L)'
;MADVILFGVVVGAAIFWRERRAARRRQQARQLELEQEQRLRDFELATKAQSEADRQKALQAYMVERDERYKANRERDRCELGIPSSLNLSHIDINTARSDVGCQPNVQNIAFVGSRGAGKSTLINCLRGLEPWEKDKGAAAVGVTHTTVGCHRYDDLLRKHKIPIILYDLEGIGALGSNAWTYYSDMKLYAFDTIVLAHETTLSQSDIHIL
;
A
#
# COMPACT_ATOMS: atom_id res chain seq x y z
N MET A 1 -34.35 -84.51 52.65
CA MET A 1 -33.93 -83.13 52.96
C MET A 1 -32.65 -82.70 52.23
N ALA A 2 -31.70 -83.60 51.90
CA ALA A 2 -30.45 -83.24 51.22
C ALA A 2 -30.64 -82.74 49.77
N ASP A 3 -31.59 -83.30 49.01
CA ASP A 3 -31.79 -82.95 47.60
C ASP A 3 -32.34 -81.54 47.36
N VAL A 4 -33.11 -81.00 48.30
CA VAL A 4 -33.68 -79.63 48.21
C VAL A 4 -32.59 -78.57 48.41
N ILE A 5 -31.60 -78.85 49.26
CA ILE A 5 -30.49 -77.94 49.54
C ILE A 5 -29.51 -77.91 48.35
N LEU A 6 -29.21 -79.08 47.76
CA LEU A 6 -28.32 -79.18 46.59
C LEU A 6 -28.91 -78.48 45.35
N PHE A 7 -30.22 -78.61 45.13
CA PHE A 7 -30.90 -77.95 44.01
C PHE A 7 -30.92 -76.42 44.16
N GLY A 8 -31.13 -75.91 45.39
CA GLY A 8 -31.07 -74.47 45.68
C GLY A 8 -29.69 -73.84 45.43
N VAL A 9 -28.60 -74.55 45.75
CA VAL A 9 -27.21 -74.11 45.50
C VAL A 9 -26.89 -74.07 44.01
N VAL A 10 -27.32 -75.07 43.24
CA VAL A 10 -27.08 -75.14 41.79
C VAL A 10 -27.88 -74.07 41.03
N VAL A 11 -29.15 -73.85 41.40
CA VAL A 11 -29.99 -72.79 40.81
C VAL A 11 -29.45 -71.41 41.17
N GLY A 12 -29.05 -71.18 42.42
CA GLY A 12 -28.42 -69.92 42.85
C GLY A 12 -27.11 -69.64 42.12
N ALA A 13 -26.25 -70.64 41.93
CA ALA A 13 -25.01 -70.52 41.16
C ALA A 13 -25.27 -70.23 39.67
N ALA A 14 -26.28 -70.87 39.07
CA ALA A 14 -26.66 -70.64 37.68
C ALA A 14 -27.19 -69.21 37.47
N ILE A 15 -28.03 -68.71 38.38
CA ILE A 15 -28.53 -67.32 38.38
C ILE A 15 -27.37 -66.34 38.55
N PHE A 16 -26.50 -66.57 39.54
CA PHE A 16 -25.30 -65.75 39.79
C PHE A 16 -24.36 -65.68 38.58
N TRP A 17 -24.06 -66.81 37.94
CA TRP A 17 -23.23 -66.84 36.73
C TRP A 17 -23.89 -66.16 35.53
N ARG A 18 -25.22 -66.25 35.41
CA ARG A 18 -26.01 -65.61 34.35
C ARG A 18 -26.02 -64.09 34.52
N GLU A 19 -26.20 -63.60 35.74
CA GLU A 19 -26.09 -62.18 36.09
C GLU A 19 -24.68 -61.64 35.87
N ARG A 20 -23.64 -62.37 36.28
CA ARG A 20 -22.24 -61.97 36.08
C ARG A 20 -21.84 -61.93 34.60
N ARG A 21 -22.35 -62.86 33.79
CA ARG A 21 -22.20 -62.86 32.32
C ARG A 21 -22.98 -61.72 31.66
N ALA A 22 -24.14 -61.35 32.20
CA ALA A 22 -24.90 -60.19 31.74
C ALA A 22 -24.21 -58.87 32.11
N ALA A 23 -23.65 -58.77 33.33
CA ALA A 23 -22.90 -57.62 33.80
C ALA A 23 -21.64 -57.36 32.96
N ARG A 24 -20.84 -58.39 32.65
CA ARG A 24 -19.67 -58.26 31.76
C ARG A 24 -20.04 -57.80 30.35
N ARG A 25 -21.14 -58.32 29.80
CA ARG A 25 -21.66 -57.87 28.49
C ARG A 25 -22.09 -56.41 28.50
N ARG A 26 -22.75 -55.96 29.57
CA ARG A 26 -23.10 -54.53 29.76
C ARG A 26 -21.85 -53.66 29.91
N GLN A 27 -20.84 -54.13 30.63
CA GLN A 27 -19.58 -53.41 30.83
C GLN A 27 -18.79 -53.28 29.53
N GLN A 28 -18.70 -54.37 28.75
CA GLN A 28 -18.07 -54.37 27.42
C GLN A 28 -18.85 -53.51 26.42
N ALA A 29 -20.18 -53.55 26.43
CA ALA A 29 -21.01 -52.70 25.58
C ALA A 29 -20.78 -51.21 25.88
N ARG A 30 -20.74 -50.81 27.16
CA ARG A 30 -20.42 -49.43 27.56
C ARG A 30 -19.00 -49.01 27.17
N GLN A 31 -18.02 -49.90 27.28
CA GLN A 31 -16.66 -49.59 26.83
C GLN A 31 -16.60 -49.35 25.32
N LEU A 32 -17.27 -50.20 24.53
CA LEU A 32 -17.35 -50.03 23.08
C LEU A 32 -18.08 -48.74 22.69
N GLU A 33 -19.18 -48.39 23.38
CA GLU A 33 -19.90 -47.13 23.16
C GLU A 33 -19.01 -45.92 23.45
N LEU A 34 -18.30 -45.91 24.59
CA LEU A 34 -17.36 -44.83 24.94
C LEU A 34 -16.22 -44.71 23.92
N GLU A 35 -15.66 -45.83 23.47
CA GLU A 35 -14.63 -45.85 22.42
C GLU A 35 -15.17 -45.34 21.08
N GLN A 36 -16.41 -45.69 20.69
CA GLN A 36 -17.04 -45.19 19.48
C GLN A 36 -17.30 -43.68 19.55
N GLU A 37 -17.82 -43.20 20.68
CA GLU A 37 -18.01 -41.76 20.88
C GLU A 37 -16.67 -41.00 20.88
N GLN A 38 -15.61 -41.57 21.47
CA GLN A 38 -14.27 -40.97 21.40
C GLN A 38 -13.76 -40.89 19.97
N ARG A 39 -13.88 -41.97 19.19
CA ARG A 39 -13.48 -41.97 17.77
C ARG A 39 -14.26 -40.95 16.95
N LEU A 40 -15.56 -40.80 17.18
CA LEU A 40 -16.37 -39.80 16.49
C LEU A 40 -15.94 -38.37 16.88
N ARG A 41 -15.72 -38.11 18.18
CA ARG A 41 -15.18 -36.83 18.66
C ARG A 41 -13.82 -36.51 18.05
N ASP A 42 -12.90 -37.47 18.05
CA ASP A 42 -11.56 -37.30 17.49
C ASP A 42 -11.60 -37.05 15.98
N PHE A 43 -12.49 -37.76 15.27
CA PHE A 43 -12.72 -37.53 13.83
C PHE A 43 -13.31 -36.14 13.55
N GLU A 44 -14.29 -35.70 14.33
CA GLU A 44 -14.86 -34.35 14.22
C GLU A 44 -13.82 -33.25 14.54
N LEU A 45 -12.97 -33.46 15.55
CA LEU A 45 -11.89 -32.53 15.88
C LEU A 45 -10.83 -32.49 14.77
N ALA A 46 -10.44 -33.66 14.23
CA ALA A 46 -9.48 -33.75 13.14
C ALA A 46 -10.00 -33.08 11.86
N THR A 47 -11.27 -33.29 11.51
CA THR A 47 -11.89 -32.65 10.33
C THR A 47 -12.00 -31.13 10.50
N LYS A 48 -12.38 -30.64 11.69
CA LYS A 48 -12.36 -29.20 12.00
C LYS A 48 -10.96 -28.62 11.89
N ALA A 49 -9.97 -29.25 12.52
CA ALA A 49 -8.57 -28.81 12.49
C ALA A 49 -8.02 -28.80 11.04
N GLN A 50 -8.36 -29.80 10.24
CA GLN A 50 -7.99 -29.85 8.82
C GLN A 50 -8.63 -28.70 8.04
N SER A 51 -9.92 -28.43 8.25
CA SER A 51 -10.62 -27.31 7.58
C SER A 51 -10.04 -25.94 7.96
N GLU A 52 -9.63 -25.78 9.22
CA GLU A 52 -8.97 -24.56 9.70
C GLU A 52 -7.58 -24.42 9.09
N ALA A 53 -6.80 -25.50 9.04
CA ALA A 53 -5.49 -25.52 8.39
C ALA A 53 -5.58 -25.19 6.90
N ASP A 54 -6.59 -25.73 6.20
CA ASP A 54 -6.82 -25.45 4.78
C ASP A 54 -7.28 -24.00 4.56
N ARG A 55 -8.11 -23.46 5.45
CA ARG A 55 -8.49 -22.03 5.44
C ARG A 55 -7.27 -21.13 5.68
N GLN A 56 -6.40 -21.49 6.62
CA GLN A 56 -5.20 -20.72 6.93
C GLN A 56 -4.21 -20.75 5.77
N LYS A 57 -4.01 -21.92 5.14
CA LYS A 57 -3.22 -22.06 3.90
C LYS A 57 -3.80 -21.23 2.76
N ALA A 58 -5.12 -21.24 2.57
CA ALA A 58 -5.78 -20.44 1.53
C ALA A 58 -5.59 -18.93 1.76
N LEU A 59 -5.72 -18.47 3.01
CA LEU A 59 -5.44 -17.07 3.37
C LEU A 59 -3.98 -16.70 3.14
N GLN A 60 -3.05 -17.58 3.52
CA GLN A 60 -1.62 -17.35 3.32
C GLN A 60 -1.26 -17.29 1.83
N ALA A 61 -1.81 -18.20 1.02
CA ALA A 61 -1.64 -18.19 -0.43
C ALA A 61 -2.20 -16.89 -1.04
N TYR A 62 -3.38 -16.44 -0.61
CA TYR A 62 -3.97 -15.18 -1.05
C TYR A 62 -3.08 -13.97 -0.72
N MET A 63 -2.50 -13.92 0.48
CA MET A 63 -1.60 -12.83 0.87
C MET A 63 -0.32 -12.81 0.03
N VAL A 64 0.29 -13.98 -0.21
CA VAL A 64 1.49 -14.10 -1.04
C VAL A 64 1.19 -13.66 -2.47
N GLU A 65 0.11 -14.15 -3.08
CA GLU A 65 -0.30 -13.77 -4.44
C GLU A 65 -0.56 -12.25 -4.54
N ARG A 66 -1.25 -11.67 -3.56
CA ARG A 66 -1.51 -10.24 -3.51
C ARG A 66 -0.21 -9.42 -3.43
N ASP A 67 0.73 -9.84 -2.61
CA ASP A 67 2.01 -9.16 -2.44
C ASP A 67 2.91 -9.32 -3.68
N GLU A 68 2.89 -10.47 -4.34
CA GLU A 68 3.55 -10.71 -5.63
C GLU A 68 2.96 -9.83 -6.72
N ARG A 69 1.62 -9.74 -6.80
CA ARG A 69 0.92 -8.86 -7.74
C ARG A 69 1.24 -7.39 -7.47
N TYR A 70 1.31 -6.98 -6.20
CA TYR A 70 1.70 -5.62 -5.83
C TYR A 70 3.14 -5.31 -6.29
N LYS A 71 4.08 -6.23 -6.06
CA LYS A 71 5.47 -6.09 -6.53
C LYS A 71 5.56 -6.03 -8.05
N ALA A 72 4.81 -6.90 -8.75
CA ALA A 72 4.78 -6.94 -10.22
C ALA A 72 4.16 -5.67 -10.82
N ASN A 73 3.09 -5.14 -10.24
CA ASN A 73 2.52 -3.87 -10.65
C ASN A 73 3.49 -2.72 -10.41
N ARG A 74 4.11 -2.64 -9.23
CA ARG A 74 5.10 -1.59 -8.94
C ARG A 74 6.30 -1.62 -9.89
N GLU A 75 6.76 -2.82 -10.25
CA GLU A 75 7.82 -3.02 -11.25
C GLU A 75 7.38 -2.56 -12.65
N ARG A 76 6.15 -2.89 -13.04
CA ARG A 76 5.56 -2.44 -14.30
C ARG A 76 5.48 -0.91 -14.35
N ASP A 77 4.94 -0.29 -13.31
CA ASP A 77 4.79 1.16 -13.22
C ASP A 77 6.16 1.85 -13.27
N ARG A 78 7.18 1.29 -12.57
CA ARG A 78 8.56 1.78 -12.64
C ARG A 78 9.10 1.79 -14.08
N CYS A 79 8.89 0.70 -14.81
CA CYS A 79 9.29 0.57 -16.21
C CYS A 79 8.51 1.51 -17.13
N GLU A 80 7.20 1.66 -16.93
CA GLU A 80 6.33 2.54 -17.71
C GLU A 80 6.70 4.02 -17.54
N LEU A 81 7.03 4.43 -16.31
CA LEU A 81 7.50 5.77 -15.98
C LEU A 81 8.94 6.03 -16.47
N GLY A 82 9.67 4.98 -16.88
CA GLY A 82 11.05 5.07 -17.34
C GLY A 82 12.10 5.21 -16.23
N ILE A 83 11.74 4.86 -15.00
CA ILE A 83 12.62 5.01 -13.82
C ILE A 83 13.69 3.89 -13.84
N PRO A 84 14.99 4.22 -13.80
CA PRO A 84 16.05 3.23 -13.83
C PRO A 84 16.09 2.43 -12.52
N SER A 85 16.34 1.13 -12.62
CA SER A 85 16.46 0.22 -11.45
C SER A 85 17.65 0.55 -10.56
N SER A 86 18.67 1.21 -11.10
CA SER A 86 19.87 1.67 -10.39
C SER A 86 19.71 3.03 -9.71
N LEU A 87 18.50 3.60 -9.67
CA LEU A 87 18.28 4.91 -9.07
C LEU A 87 18.67 4.94 -7.59
N ASN A 88 19.74 5.67 -7.29
CA ASN A 88 20.18 5.94 -5.93
C ASN A 88 20.55 7.42 -5.84
N LEU A 89 19.60 8.25 -5.40
CA LEU A 89 19.83 9.67 -5.16
C LEU A 89 20.48 9.84 -3.79
N SER A 90 21.77 10.16 -3.77
CA SER A 90 22.47 10.46 -2.53
C SER A 90 22.16 11.88 -2.04
N HIS A 91 22.46 12.15 -0.78
CA HIS A 91 22.39 13.52 -0.25
C HIS A 91 23.28 14.51 -1.02
N ILE A 92 24.39 14.04 -1.62
CA ILE A 92 25.26 14.87 -2.44
C ILE A 92 24.57 15.25 -3.75
N ASP A 93 23.89 14.30 -4.39
CA ASP A 93 23.14 14.56 -5.62
C ASP A 93 22.00 15.56 -5.38
N ILE A 94 21.27 15.40 -4.27
CA ILE A 94 20.20 16.31 -3.87
C ILE A 94 20.75 17.72 -3.61
N ASN A 95 21.84 17.84 -2.84
CA ASN A 95 22.44 19.15 -2.54
C ASN A 95 23.04 19.83 -3.77
N THR A 96 23.62 19.05 -4.69
CA THR A 96 24.11 19.53 -5.98
C THR A 96 22.93 20.05 -6.81
N ALA A 97 21.86 19.27 -6.92
CA ALA A 97 20.65 19.67 -7.63
C ALA A 97 20.00 20.93 -7.04
N ARG A 98 19.93 21.04 -5.70
CA ARG A 98 19.46 22.25 -5.00
C ARG A 98 20.29 23.46 -5.37
N SER A 99 21.60 23.32 -5.44
CA SER A 99 22.51 24.40 -5.82
C SER A 99 22.30 24.79 -7.29
N ASP A 100 22.15 23.81 -8.17
CA ASP A 100 21.98 24.02 -9.62
C ASP A 100 20.67 24.73 -9.97
N VAL A 101 19.56 24.41 -9.28
CA VAL A 101 18.27 25.10 -9.49
C VAL A 101 18.11 26.36 -8.63
N GLY A 102 19.12 26.70 -7.83
CA GLY A 102 19.13 27.90 -7.00
C GLY A 102 18.16 27.85 -5.80
N CYS A 103 17.86 26.66 -5.27
CA CYS A 103 17.16 26.48 -4.00
C CYS A 103 17.92 27.18 -2.87
N GLN A 104 17.19 27.91 -2.04
CA GLN A 104 17.79 28.59 -0.89
C GLN A 104 17.71 27.71 0.37
N PRO A 105 18.74 27.74 1.23
CA PRO A 105 18.68 27.08 2.53
C PRO A 105 17.74 27.85 3.48
N ASN A 106 17.20 27.16 4.48
CA ASN A 106 16.35 27.74 5.54
C ASN A 106 15.06 28.43 5.05
N VAL A 107 14.60 28.11 3.84
CA VAL A 107 13.32 28.55 3.29
C VAL A 107 12.59 27.35 2.69
N GLN A 108 11.31 27.52 2.40
CA GLN A 108 10.50 26.54 1.66
C GLN A 108 10.60 26.83 0.17
N ASN A 109 11.24 25.93 -0.59
CA ASN A 109 11.37 26.00 -2.04
C ASN A 109 10.22 25.22 -2.68
N ILE A 110 9.23 25.94 -3.22
CA ILE A 110 8.01 25.37 -3.79
C ILE A 110 8.06 25.47 -5.31
N ALA A 111 8.06 24.33 -6.00
CA ALA A 111 8.01 24.26 -7.45
C ALA A 111 6.59 24.03 -7.97
N PHE A 112 6.20 24.77 -9.00
CA PHE A 112 4.95 24.56 -9.74
C PHE A 112 5.24 23.82 -11.04
N VAL A 113 4.57 22.69 -11.23
CA VAL A 113 4.69 21.81 -12.39
C VAL A 113 3.33 21.58 -13.03
N GLY A 114 3.32 21.02 -14.23
CA GLY A 114 2.10 20.67 -14.96
C GLY A 114 2.12 21.13 -16.40
N SER A 115 1.18 20.63 -17.20
CA SER A 115 1.13 20.84 -18.64
C SER A 115 1.20 22.32 -19.07
N ARG A 116 1.71 22.57 -20.28
CA ARG A 116 1.76 23.93 -20.85
C ARG A 116 0.33 24.44 -21.03
N GLY A 117 0.05 25.65 -20.54
CA GLY A 117 -1.31 26.22 -20.57
C GLY A 117 -2.14 25.97 -19.31
N ALA A 118 -1.71 25.09 -18.39
CA ALA A 118 -2.43 24.76 -17.14
C ALA A 118 -2.58 25.91 -16.13
N GLY A 119 -2.21 27.14 -16.48
CA GLY A 119 -2.39 28.31 -15.61
C GLY A 119 -1.38 28.44 -14.47
N LYS A 120 -0.26 27.70 -14.48
CA LYS A 120 0.81 27.76 -13.44
C LYS A 120 1.27 29.19 -13.14
N SER A 121 1.70 29.92 -14.15
CA SER A 121 2.20 31.29 -14.02
C SER A 121 1.11 32.25 -13.53
N THR A 122 -0.14 32.05 -13.96
CA THR A 122 -1.30 32.80 -13.44
C THR A 122 -1.54 32.51 -11.96
N LEU A 123 -1.52 31.23 -11.56
CA LEU A 123 -1.67 30.81 -10.17
C LEU A 123 -0.56 31.41 -9.29
N ILE A 124 0.69 31.38 -9.77
CA ILE A 124 1.81 32.04 -9.11
C ILE A 124 1.48 33.52 -8.94
N ASN A 125 1.16 34.27 -9.99
CA ASN A 125 0.80 35.69 -9.87
C ASN A 125 -0.33 35.97 -8.86
N CYS A 126 -1.37 35.15 -8.84
CA CYS A 126 -2.44 35.26 -7.85
C CYS A 126 -1.93 35.05 -6.41
N LEU A 127 -1.08 34.04 -6.18
CA LEU A 127 -0.42 33.83 -4.88
C LEU A 127 0.49 35.00 -4.49
N ARG A 128 0.98 35.74 -5.47
CA ARG A 128 1.81 36.95 -5.30
C ARG A 128 1.00 38.22 -5.06
N GLY A 129 -0.33 38.17 -5.23
CA GLY A 129 -1.17 39.36 -5.27
C GLY A 129 -0.83 40.30 -6.44
N LEU A 130 -0.28 39.77 -7.52
CA LEU A 130 0.07 40.51 -8.74
C LEU A 130 -0.97 40.23 -9.81
N GLU A 131 -1.34 41.27 -10.55
CA GLU A 131 -2.22 41.12 -11.68
C GLU A 131 -1.43 40.79 -12.97
N PRO A 132 -1.97 39.97 -13.90
CA PRO A 132 -1.22 39.53 -15.09
C PRO A 132 -0.73 40.65 -16.02
N TRP A 133 -1.36 41.83 -15.98
CA TRP A 133 -0.96 42.99 -16.78
C TRP A 133 0.15 43.84 -16.12
N GLU A 134 0.49 43.58 -14.86
CA GLU A 134 1.52 44.32 -14.12
C GLU A 134 2.93 43.78 -14.40
N LYS A 135 3.30 43.68 -15.69
CA LYS A 135 4.61 43.17 -16.14
C LYS A 135 5.77 43.95 -15.52
N ASP A 136 5.61 45.26 -15.36
CA ASP A 136 6.63 46.15 -14.77
C ASP A 136 6.86 45.91 -13.26
N LYS A 137 5.98 45.15 -12.59
CA LYS A 137 6.11 44.74 -11.18
C LYS A 137 6.70 43.33 -11.02
N GLY A 138 7.22 42.75 -12.10
CA GLY A 138 7.82 41.41 -12.08
C GLY A 138 6.80 40.28 -12.05
N ALA A 139 5.57 40.49 -12.57
CA ALA A 139 4.58 39.44 -12.76
C ALA A 139 5.10 38.34 -13.70
N ALA A 140 4.82 37.08 -13.37
CA ALA A 140 5.12 35.92 -14.19
C ALA A 140 4.45 36.07 -15.56
N ALA A 141 5.20 35.84 -16.64
CA ALA A 141 4.65 35.93 -17.98
C ALA A 141 3.59 34.82 -18.20
N VAL A 142 2.42 35.20 -18.75
CA VAL A 142 1.31 34.27 -19.03
C VAL A 142 1.13 34.12 -20.53
N GLY A 143 0.95 32.89 -21.03
CA GLY A 143 0.57 32.61 -22.41
C GLY A 143 1.12 31.30 -22.98
N VAL A 144 0.41 30.72 -23.96
CA VAL A 144 0.78 29.46 -24.63
C VAL A 144 2.01 29.62 -25.53
N THR A 145 2.40 30.85 -25.88
CA THR A 145 3.55 31.15 -26.75
C THR A 145 4.84 31.41 -25.97
N HIS A 146 4.73 31.70 -24.67
CA HIS A 146 5.87 31.89 -23.80
C HIS A 146 6.31 30.53 -23.28
N THR A 147 7.34 29.98 -23.93
CA THR A 147 8.08 28.82 -23.42
C THR A 147 9.03 29.38 -22.36
N THR A 148 8.68 29.29 -21.07
CA THR A 148 9.66 29.51 -20.01
C THR A 148 10.70 28.41 -20.17
N VAL A 149 11.84 28.70 -20.80
CA VAL A 149 12.91 27.72 -20.95
C VAL A 149 13.56 27.54 -19.59
N GLY A 150 13.30 26.39 -18.94
CA GLY A 150 13.83 26.06 -17.63
C GLY A 150 12.99 26.53 -16.43
N CYS A 151 13.66 27.01 -15.39
CA CYS A 151 13.09 27.28 -14.06
C CYS A 151 13.15 28.79 -13.74
N HIS A 152 12.00 29.42 -13.48
CA HIS A 152 11.95 30.83 -13.08
C HIS A 152 11.65 30.96 -11.59
N ARG A 153 12.52 31.66 -10.85
CA ARG A 153 12.41 31.87 -9.41
C ARG A 153 11.74 33.20 -9.09
N TYR A 154 10.87 33.21 -8.08
CA TYR A 154 10.22 34.41 -7.55
C TYR A 154 10.52 34.53 -6.05
N ASP A 155 11.47 35.41 -5.73
CA ASP A 155 12.03 35.60 -4.38
C ASP A 155 11.16 36.49 -3.47
N ASP A 156 10.13 37.13 -4.03
CA ASP A 156 9.51 38.31 -3.43
C ASP A 156 8.55 38.04 -2.26
N LEU A 157 8.18 36.79 -1.98
CA LEU A 157 6.77 36.60 -1.73
C LEU A 157 6.30 36.47 -0.30
N LEU A 158 7.06 35.87 0.61
CA LEU A 158 6.46 35.51 1.88
C LEU A 158 7.37 35.77 3.08
N ARG A 159 8.13 36.89 3.06
CA ARG A 159 8.88 37.40 4.24
C ARG A 159 8.00 37.67 5.48
N LYS A 160 6.67 37.77 5.31
CA LYS A 160 5.70 37.94 6.40
C LYS A 160 5.30 36.63 7.09
N HIS A 161 5.65 35.48 6.53
CA HIS A 161 5.37 34.18 7.16
C HIS A 161 6.51 33.79 8.12
N LYS A 162 6.19 32.99 9.14
CA LYS A 162 7.20 32.47 10.09
C LYS A 162 8.31 31.68 9.39
N ILE A 163 8.05 31.14 8.20
CA ILE A 163 9.02 30.46 7.33
C ILE A 163 8.96 31.17 5.96
N PRO A 164 10.08 31.71 5.45
CA PRO A 164 10.11 32.29 4.12
C PRO A 164 9.85 31.22 3.06
N ILE A 165 9.14 31.61 1.99
CA ILE A 165 8.81 30.73 0.86
C ILE A 165 9.32 31.39 -0.42
N ILE A 166 9.88 30.58 -1.30
CA ILE A 166 10.28 30.94 -2.66
C ILE A 166 9.47 30.07 -3.63
N LEU A 167 8.87 30.70 -4.63
CA LEU A 167 8.10 30.01 -5.65
C LEU A 167 8.93 29.85 -6.92
N TYR A 168 8.88 28.67 -7.51
CA TYR A 168 9.56 28.33 -8.76
C TYR A 168 8.51 27.94 -9.80
N ASP A 169 8.48 28.64 -10.93
CA ASP A 169 7.67 28.29 -12.10
C ASP A 169 8.52 27.42 -13.02
N LEU A 170 8.17 26.13 -13.10
CA LEU A 170 8.87 25.19 -13.96
C LEU A 170 8.18 25.11 -15.31
N GLU A 171 8.99 24.94 -16.35
CA GLU A 171 8.50 24.70 -17.70
C GLU A 171 7.50 23.55 -17.71
N GLY A 172 6.35 23.78 -18.36
CA GLY A 172 5.31 22.76 -18.42
C GLY A 172 5.71 21.62 -19.35
N ILE A 173 5.27 20.40 -19.03
CA ILE A 173 5.46 19.26 -19.91
C ILE A 173 4.77 19.56 -21.24
N GLY A 174 5.58 19.72 -22.29
CA GLY A 174 5.15 20.18 -23.60
C GLY A 174 5.57 19.19 -24.68
N ALA A 175 4.70 18.23 -24.98
CA ALA A 175 4.66 17.43 -26.20
C ALA A 175 5.85 16.51 -26.54
N LEU A 176 5.54 15.20 -26.58
CA LEU A 176 6.17 14.13 -27.38
C LEU A 176 7.67 13.91 -27.17
N GLY A 177 8.02 13.06 -26.19
CA GLY A 177 9.28 12.29 -26.26
C GLY A 177 9.96 12.00 -24.93
N SER A 178 9.75 12.83 -23.91
CA SER A 178 10.25 12.56 -22.57
C SER A 178 9.26 11.69 -21.79
N ASN A 179 9.74 10.57 -21.24
CA ASN A 179 8.99 9.87 -20.19
C ASN A 179 9.02 10.74 -18.92
N ALA A 180 8.15 10.42 -17.96
CA ALA A 180 8.04 11.24 -16.76
C ALA A 180 9.34 11.25 -15.93
N TRP A 181 10.10 10.15 -15.95
CA TRP A 181 11.42 10.10 -15.34
C TRP A 181 12.38 11.16 -15.91
N THR A 182 12.46 11.31 -17.23
CA THR A 182 13.32 12.31 -17.88
C THR A 182 12.94 13.72 -17.43
N TYR A 183 11.64 14.04 -17.37
CA TYR A 183 11.22 15.35 -16.87
C TYR A 183 11.59 15.53 -15.38
N TYR A 184 11.35 14.52 -14.55
CA TYR A 184 11.69 14.52 -13.13
C TYR A 184 13.19 14.75 -12.89
N SER A 185 14.05 14.08 -13.68
CA SER A 185 15.50 14.20 -13.58
C SER A 185 16.02 15.52 -14.11
N ASP A 186 15.54 15.96 -15.27
CA ASP A 186 16.06 17.14 -15.98
C ASP A 186 15.66 18.43 -15.27
N MET A 187 14.42 18.50 -14.78
CA MET A 187 13.95 19.62 -13.96
C MET A 187 14.40 19.52 -12.50
N LYS A 188 15.09 18.43 -12.12
CA LYS A 188 15.61 18.18 -10.78
C LYS A 188 14.54 18.34 -9.70
N LEU A 189 13.37 17.73 -9.93
CA LEU A 189 12.21 17.91 -9.04
C LEU A 189 12.51 17.48 -7.59
N TYR A 190 13.41 16.51 -7.40
CA TYR A 190 13.92 16.06 -6.11
C TYR A 190 14.71 17.12 -5.32
N ALA A 191 15.04 18.26 -5.92
CA ALA A 191 15.70 19.36 -5.23
C ALA A 191 14.74 20.20 -4.38
N PHE A 192 13.46 20.28 -4.76
CA PHE A 192 12.48 21.14 -4.13
C PHE A 192 11.87 20.52 -2.87
N ASP A 193 11.44 21.38 -1.95
CA ASP A 193 10.82 20.95 -0.70
C ASP A 193 9.34 20.59 -0.91
N THR A 194 8.70 21.21 -1.90
CA THR A 194 7.30 20.95 -2.26
C THR A 194 7.10 21.10 -3.76
N ILE A 195 6.32 20.18 -4.33
CA ILE A 195 5.91 20.21 -5.74
C ILE A 195 4.40 20.42 -5.78
N VAL A 196 3.96 21.44 -6.50
CA VAL A 196 2.56 21.78 -6.74
C VAL A 196 2.24 21.51 -8.20
N LEU A 197 1.44 20.50 -8.46
CA LEU A 197 0.93 20.19 -9.79
C LEU A 197 -0.29 21.07 -10.10
N ALA A 198 -0.17 21.96 -11.08
CA ALA A 198 -1.31 22.66 -11.65
C ALA A 198 -1.79 21.93 -12.90
N HIS A 199 -3.10 21.74 -13.01
CA HIS A 199 -3.73 21.08 -14.14
C HIS A 199 -4.95 21.87 -14.60
N GLU A 200 -5.45 21.55 -15.81
CA GLU A 200 -6.68 22.15 -16.33
C GLU A 200 -7.93 21.51 -15.70
N THR A 201 -9.07 21.48 -16.38
CA THR A 201 -10.28 20.84 -15.84
C THR A 201 -10.14 19.33 -15.70
N THR A 202 -9.24 18.69 -16.45
CA THR A 202 -8.96 17.26 -16.41
C THR A 202 -7.48 17.00 -16.13
N LEU A 203 -7.20 15.98 -15.32
CA LEU A 203 -5.85 15.47 -15.11
C LEU A 203 -5.46 14.59 -16.30
N SER A 204 -4.37 14.93 -16.99
CA SER A 204 -3.81 14.06 -18.01
C SER A 204 -2.95 12.97 -17.39
N GLN A 205 -2.71 11.87 -18.12
CA GLN A 205 -1.74 10.85 -17.69
C GLN A 205 -0.35 11.45 -17.51
N SER A 206 0.04 12.41 -18.36
CA SER A 206 1.33 13.11 -18.23
C SER A 206 1.43 13.87 -16.92
N ASP A 207 0.34 14.50 -16.44
CA ASP A 207 0.32 15.18 -15.15
C ASP A 207 0.42 14.17 -13.99
N ILE A 208 -0.27 13.03 -14.09
CA ILE A 208 -0.24 11.97 -13.08
C ILE A 208 1.15 11.34 -12.99
N HIS A 209 1.82 11.11 -14.11
CA HIS A 209 3.13 10.46 -14.14
C HIS A 209 4.24 11.30 -13.50
N ILE A 210 4.04 12.60 -13.28
CA ILE A 210 4.97 13.47 -12.53
C ILE A 210 4.92 13.18 -11.02
N LEU A 211 3.77 12.72 -10.50
CA LEU A 211 3.52 12.46 -9.08
C LEU A 211 4.15 11.14 -8.62
#